data_AF-A0A819PLS4-F1
#
_entry.id   AF-A0A819PLS4-F1
#
_cell.length_a   1.000
_cell.length_b   1.000
_cell.length_c   1.000
_cell.angle_alpha   90.00
_cell.angle_beta   90.00
_cell.angle_gamma   90.00
#
_symmetry.space_group_name_H-M   'P 1'
#
loop_
_entity.id
_entity.type
_entity.pdbx_description
1 polymer ?
#
loop_
_entity_poly.entity_id
_entity_poly.type
_entity_poly.pdbx_seq_one_letter_code
_entity_poly.pdbx_strand_id
1 'polypeptide(L)'
;MPNFVQTQQYESSSESDDTMDQQNVQEKTKIKRNFDWIRDKCFSNDTDAQIAIKREEQWSRYFTNKVQDGVKVHYRCNKVKFRGTQCNAAIYLFYPHNSDEVILFRANNEHNHTDSSKRYFFSEEMKQNIQELFDMRLKPKKIYEVLEEKNFKITRNQVNNYLTQLRKQKFGPSSLSLGELESWCQEKHTVPQSDDESFVVSFHIHYEDDSDDDDEDVVDDGNKFRFFLSSKRLLQIASISTKLHADATYKLNWQGFPVLVVGTSDCDRKFHPFGLAVYTDEKEPEFEFIFKSISDGVNRITGSAFTPEVLIADGSGAIRNAFQKFFNKDKMVMCWSHIRRNVEKKLKSLKIDSKKTKEILNDIATLQLCESDTVFRNASSLFLKQWNKTEKEFTEYFENEWLTVLGS
;
A
#
# COMPACT_ATOMS: atom_id res chain seq x y z
N MET A 1 25.62 -12.56 27.47
CA MET A 1 24.98 -11.60 26.55
C MET A 1 25.82 -11.52 25.28
N PRO A 2 25.39 -12.11 24.17
CA PRO A 2 26.06 -11.93 22.88
C PRO A 2 25.47 -10.72 22.16
N ASN A 3 26.36 -9.85 21.67
CA ASN A 3 26.06 -8.67 20.85
C ASN A 3 25.36 -9.06 19.56
N PHE A 4 24.15 -8.56 19.34
CA PHE A 4 23.49 -8.59 18.04
C PHE A 4 23.94 -7.40 17.21
N VAL A 5 24.59 -7.69 16.09
CA VAL A 5 25.01 -6.71 15.10
C VAL A 5 23.77 -6.17 14.38
N GLN A 6 23.62 -4.85 14.41
CA GLN A 6 22.55 -4.09 13.77
C GLN A 6 22.66 -4.23 12.25
N THR A 7 21.77 -5.03 11.63
CA THR A 7 21.68 -5.13 10.18
C THR A 7 20.91 -3.93 9.62
N GLN A 8 21.49 -3.37 8.56
CA GLN A 8 21.13 -2.10 7.93
C GLN A 8 19.70 -2.09 7.36
N GLN A 9 19.09 -0.90 7.41
CA GLN A 9 17.80 -0.56 6.82
C GLN A 9 17.71 -0.99 5.36
N TYR A 10 16.59 -1.63 5.04
CA TYR A 10 16.25 -2.18 3.74
C TYR A 10 15.78 -1.07 2.80
N GLU A 11 16.60 -0.71 1.81
CA GLU A 11 16.16 0.00 0.62
C GLU A 11 15.53 -0.99 -0.36
N SER A 12 14.22 -0.88 -0.56
CA SER A 12 13.48 -1.65 -1.56
C SER A 12 13.77 -1.09 -2.96
N SER A 13 14.68 -1.75 -3.68
CA SER A 13 14.94 -1.48 -5.10
C SER A 13 13.70 -1.82 -5.94
N SER A 14 13.03 -0.79 -6.47
CA SER A 14 12.04 -0.94 -7.53
C SER A 14 12.77 -1.03 -8.87
N GLU A 15 12.80 -2.23 -9.47
CA GLU A 15 13.12 -2.40 -10.89
C GLU A 15 11.98 -1.81 -11.72
N SER A 16 12.08 -0.52 -12.04
CA SER A 16 11.37 0.10 -13.15
C SER A 16 12.22 -0.07 -14.41
N ASP A 17 11.77 -0.95 -15.29
CA ASP A 17 12.36 -1.20 -16.60
C ASP A 17 12.00 -0.02 -17.54
N ASP A 18 12.65 1.13 -17.32
CA ASP A 18 12.57 2.31 -18.17
C ASP A 18 13.59 2.21 -19.30
N THR A 19 13.20 1.50 -20.36
CA THR A 19 13.89 1.57 -21.66
C THR A 19 13.57 2.92 -22.32
N MET A 20 14.40 3.93 -22.05
CA MET A 20 14.38 5.20 -22.78
C MET A 20 15.08 5.04 -24.14
N ASP A 21 14.29 4.94 -25.20
CA ASP A 21 14.79 5.15 -26.57
C ASP A 21 15.23 6.61 -26.73
N GLN A 22 16.54 6.81 -26.83
CA GLN A 22 17.16 8.08 -27.18
C GLN A 22 17.02 8.33 -28.69
N GLN A 23 16.05 9.15 -29.08
CA GLN A 23 16.04 9.76 -30.41
C GLN A 23 16.21 11.27 -30.30
N ASN A 24 17.47 11.67 -30.49
CA ASN A 24 18.00 12.93 -31.03
C ASN A 24 17.00 14.10 -31.16
N VAL A 25 16.96 14.97 -30.15
CA VAL A 25 16.24 16.25 -30.21
C VAL A 25 17.14 17.27 -30.89
N GLN A 26 16.96 17.47 -32.19
CA GLN A 26 17.39 18.72 -32.82
C GLN A 26 16.50 19.85 -32.29
N GLU A 27 17.13 20.84 -31.65
CA GLU A 27 16.48 22.05 -31.14
C GLU A 27 15.81 22.82 -32.29
N LYS A 28 14.50 22.60 -32.47
CA LYS A 28 13.67 23.46 -33.31
C LYS A 28 13.35 24.72 -32.54
N THR A 29 13.91 25.84 -32.99
CA THR A 29 13.65 27.19 -32.52
C THR A 29 12.14 27.43 -32.41
N LYS A 30 11.63 27.71 -31.21
CA LYS A 30 10.20 27.95 -30.97
C LYS A 30 9.76 29.20 -31.73
N ILE A 31 9.06 29.03 -32.84
CA ILE A 31 8.36 30.11 -33.54
C ILE A 31 7.34 30.70 -32.55
N LYS A 32 7.55 31.95 -32.12
CA LYS A 32 6.55 32.71 -31.34
C LYS A 32 5.33 32.92 -32.23
N ARG A 33 4.22 32.29 -31.88
CA ARG A 33 2.93 32.51 -32.56
C ARG A 33 2.40 33.86 -32.12
N ASN A 34 2.20 34.76 -33.07
CA ASN A 34 1.53 36.03 -32.81
C ASN A 34 0.01 35.79 -32.87
N PHE A 35 -0.70 36.19 -31.84
CA PHE A 35 -2.16 36.07 -31.75
C PHE A 35 -2.75 37.46 -31.60
N ASP A 36 -3.66 37.82 -32.50
CA ASP A 36 -4.48 39.02 -32.36
C ASP A 36 -5.69 38.67 -31.49
N TRP A 37 -5.71 39.20 -30.27
CA TRP A 37 -6.71 38.86 -29.26
C TRP A 37 -7.88 39.85 -29.28
N ILE A 38 -9.09 39.31 -29.42
CA ILE A 38 -10.33 40.08 -29.41
C ILE A 38 -11.08 39.79 -28.12
N ARG A 39 -11.57 40.84 -27.46
CA ARG A 39 -12.47 40.71 -26.31
C ARG A 39 -13.81 40.17 -26.81
N ASP A 40 -14.18 38.97 -26.38
CA ASP A 40 -15.41 38.30 -26.82
C ASP A 40 -16.54 38.53 -25.81
N LYS A 41 -16.36 38.07 -24.57
CA LYS A 41 -17.42 38.09 -23.54
C LYS A 41 -16.90 38.53 -22.19
N CYS A 42 -17.80 39.05 -21.36
CA CYS A 42 -17.57 39.39 -19.97
C CYS A 42 -18.56 38.58 -19.12
N PHE A 43 -18.04 37.94 -18.07
CA PHE A 43 -18.82 37.15 -17.12
C PHE A 43 -18.73 37.80 -15.75
N SER A 44 -19.79 37.69 -14.95
CA SER A 44 -19.82 38.28 -13.60
C SER A 44 -19.04 37.48 -12.55
N ASN A 45 -18.70 36.21 -12.83
CA ASN A 45 -17.96 35.32 -11.93
C ASN A 45 -17.24 34.20 -12.72
N ASP A 46 -16.30 33.50 -12.05
CA ASP A 46 -15.55 32.37 -12.65
C ASP A 46 -16.45 31.19 -13.06
N THR A 47 -17.46 30.87 -12.24
CA THR A 47 -18.34 29.73 -12.48
C THR A 47 -19.02 29.82 -13.85
N ASP A 48 -19.56 30.99 -14.19
CA ASP A 48 -20.22 31.25 -15.47
C ASP A 48 -19.23 31.18 -16.64
N ALA A 49 -18.02 31.71 -16.45
CA ALA A 49 -16.96 31.64 -17.46
C ALA A 49 -16.51 30.18 -17.72
N GLN A 50 -16.35 29.37 -16.67
CA GLN A 50 -16.01 27.94 -16.82
C GLN A 50 -17.14 27.14 -17.48
N ILE A 51 -18.40 27.43 -17.15
CA ILE A 51 -19.56 26.79 -17.80
C ILE A 51 -19.58 27.14 -19.29
N ALA A 52 -19.37 28.41 -19.66
CA ALA A 52 -19.35 28.84 -21.05
C ALA A 52 -18.25 28.13 -21.87
N ILE A 53 -17.02 28.04 -21.34
CA ILE A 53 -15.93 27.33 -22.00
C ILE A 53 -16.22 25.82 -22.11
N LYS A 54 -16.77 25.21 -21.05
CA LYS A 54 -17.13 23.78 -21.07
C LYS A 54 -18.20 23.46 -22.11
N ARG A 55 -19.21 24.34 -22.29
CA ARG A 55 -20.28 24.18 -23.30
C ARG A 55 -19.77 24.17 -24.73
N GLU A 56 -18.63 24.81 -25.01
CA GLU A 56 -18.05 24.81 -26.34
C GLU A 56 -17.33 23.50 -26.68
N GLU A 57 -17.03 22.65 -25.69
CA GLU A 57 -16.41 21.32 -25.82
C GLU A 57 -15.08 21.24 -26.62
N GLN A 58 -14.53 22.37 -27.03
CA GLN A 58 -13.37 22.46 -27.93
C GLN A 58 -12.07 22.88 -27.22
N TRP A 59 -12.14 23.21 -25.93
CA TRP A 59 -11.03 23.81 -25.20
C TRP A 59 -10.48 22.91 -24.10
N SER A 60 -9.18 23.05 -23.83
CA SER A 60 -8.47 22.41 -22.71
C SER A 60 -7.51 23.42 -22.10
N ARG A 61 -7.42 23.46 -20.77
CA ARG A 61 -6.51 24.37 -20.06
C ARG A 61 -5.06 24.05 -20.44
N TYR A 62 -4.29 25.08 -20.76
CA TYR A 62 -2.92 24.92 -21.24
C TYR A 62 -1.90 25.42 -20.22
N PHE A 63 -1.93 26.69 -19.87
CA PHE A 63 -1.09 27.27 -18.82
C PHE A 63 -1.76 28.50 -18.22
N THR A 64 -1.23 28.94 -17.08
CA THR A 64 -1.67 30.14 -16.39
C THR A 64 -0.50 31.11 -16.28
N ASN A 65 -0.74 32.38 -16.58
CA ASN A 65 0.23 33.45 -16.51
C ASN A 65 -0.27 34.53 -15.54
N LYS A 66 0.56 34.94 -14.57
CA LYS A 66 0.24 36.02 -13.64
C LYS A 66 0.79 37.33 -14.22
N VAL A 67 -0.07 38.35 -14.37
CA VAL A 67 0.29 39.68 -14.84
C VAL A 67 0.01 40.71 -13.73
N GLN A 68 0.55 41.92 -13.85
CA GLN A 68 0.36 42.97 -12.82
C GLN A 68 -1.11 43.27 -12.54
N ASP A 69 -1.95 43.23 -13.57
CA ASP A 69 -3.38 43.58 -13.48
C ASP A 69 -4.30 42.38 -13.19
N GLY A 70 -3.76 41.16 -13.05
CA GLY A 70 -4.59 39.97 -12.88
C GLY A 70 -3.95 38.63 -13.27
N VAL A 71 -4.79 37.61 -13.43
CA VAL A 71 -4.37 36.28 -13.87
C VAL A 71 -4.93 35.97 -15.26
N LYS A 72 -4.11 35.46 -16.17
CA LYS A 72 -4.52 34.96 -17.49
C LYS A 72 -4.48 33.44 -17.51
N VAL A 73 -5.60 32.80 -17.76
CA VAL A 73 -5.70 31.34 -17.93
C VAL A 73 -5.89 31.03 -19.41
N HIS A 74 -4.85 30.48 -20.04
CA HIS A 74 -4.86 30.16 -21.46
C HIS A 74 -5.42 28.77 -21.72
N TYR A 75 -6.23 28.66 -22.76
CA TYR A 75 -6.79 27.43 -23.26
C TYR A 75 -6.39 27.21 -24.71
N ARG A 76 -6.28 25.93 -25.07
CA ARG A 76 -5.92 25.46 -26.40
C ARG A 76 -7.01 24.56 -26.96
N CYS A 77 -7.09 24.48 -28.28
CA CYS A 77 -7.94 23.50 -28.95
C CYS A 77 -7.61 22.07 -28.46
N ASN A 78 -8.65 21.33 -28.06
CA ASN A 78 -8.53 20.01 -27.45
C ASN A 78 -8.64 18.85 -28.45
N LYS A 79 -8.84 19.17 -29.74
CA LYS A 79 -8.92 18.23 -30.88
C LYS A 79 -7.55 17.88 -31.47
N VAL A 80 -6.49 18.57 -31.05
CA VAL A 80 -5.10 18.28 -31.42
C VAL A 80 -4.31 17.74 -30.23
N LYS A 81 -3.38 16.81 -30.47
CA LYS A 81 -2.52 16.20 -29.44
C LYS A 81 -1.67 17.24 -28.71
N PHE A 82 -1.33 16.97 -27.45
CA PHE A 82 -0.55 17.93 -26.64
C PHE A 82 0.88 18.16 -27.14
N ARG A 83 1.55 17.07 -27.54
CA ARG A 83 2.93 17.09 -28.05
C ARG A 83 2.98 16.98 -29.58
N GLY A 84 2.23 17.83 -30.28
CA GLY A 84 2.15 17.83 -31.75
C GLY A 84 1.95 19.24 -32.32
N THR A 85 1.73 19.34 -33.63
CA THR A 85 1.38 20.62 -34.29
C THR A 85 0.11 21.18 -33.67
N GLN A 86 0.23 22.31 -32.97
CA GLN A 86 -0.89 22.91 -32.25
C GLN A 86 -1.79 23.68 -33.20
N CYS A 87 -3.10 23.65 -32.92
CA CYS A 87 -4.11 24.43 -33.61
C CYS A 87 -3.81 25.94 -33.50
N ASN A 88 -4.20 26.70 -34.50
CA ASN A 88 -4.06 28.16 -34.51
C ASN A 88 -5.15 28.87 -33.69
N ALA A 89 -6.26 28.22 -33.37
CA ALA A 89 -7.27 28.80 -32.49
C ALA A 89 -6.86 28.69 -31.02
N ALA A 90 -7.03 29.78 -30.27
CA ALA A 90 -6.73 29.87 -28.84
C ALA A 90 -7.69 30.84 -28.14
N ILE A 91 -7.95 30.59 -26.86
CA ILE A 91 -8.70 31.52 -26.00
C ILE A 91 -7.95 31.71 -24.68
N TYR A 92 -8.23 32.80 -23.98
CA TYR A 92 -7.84 32.92 -22.57
C TYR A 92 -8.90 33.65 -21.76
N LEU A 93 -9.01 33.29 -20.49
CA LEU A 93 -9.75 34.05 -19.49
C LEU A 93 -8.81 34.98 -18.74
N PHE A 94 -9.23 36.22 -18.56
CA PHE A 94 -8.56 37.20 -17.73
C PHE A 94 -9.36 37.48 -16.47
N TYR A 95 -8.69 37.37 -15.33
CA TYR A 95 -9.20 37.59 -14.00
C TYR A 95 -8.53 38.84 -13.43
N PRO A 96 -9.17 40.02 -13.49
CA PRO A 96 -8.65 41.25 -12.89
C PRO A 96 -8.52 41.09 -11.37
N HIS A 97 -7.52 41.71 -10.75
CA HIS A 97 -7.36 41.64 -9.28
C HIS A 97 -8.44 42.39 -8.50
N ASN A 98 -9.05 43.41 -9.12
CA ASN A 98 -9.96 44.35 -8.46
C ASN A 98 -11.44 44.07 -8.77
N SER A 99 -11.76 42.93 -9.38
CA SER A 99 -13.12 42.59 -9.80
C SER A 99 -13.30 41.08 -9.87
N ASP A 100 -14.52 40.62 -9.55
CA ASP A 100 -14.93 39.24 -9.76
C ASP A 100 -15.34 38.95 -11.21
N GLU A 101 -15.33 39.99 -12.07
CA GLU A 101 -15.60 39.85 -13.49
C GLU A 101 -14.50 39.08 -14.21
N VAL A 102 -14.90 38.15 -15.07
CA VAL A 102 -13.97 37.36 -15.88
C VAL A 102 -14.15 37.70 -17.35
N ILE A 103 -13.08 38.10 -18.02
CA ILE A 103 -13.11 38.53 -19.42
C ILE A 103 -12.53 37.44 -20.31
N LEU A 104 -13.31 37.00 -21.31
CA LEU A 104 -12.89 36.03 -22.32
C LEU A 104 -12.33 36.75 -23.54
N PHE A 105 -11.11 36.35 -23.91
CA PHE A 105 -10.45 36.78 -25.14
C PHE A 105 -10.28 35.59 -26.08
N ARG A 106 -10.55 35.82 -27.37
CA ARG A 106 -10.34 34.83 -28.44
C ARG A 106 -9.31 35.35 -29.43
N ALA A 107 -8.44 34.46 -29.88
CA ALA A 107 -7.57 34.75 -31.01
C ALA A 107 -8.40 34.79 -32.30
N ASN A 108 -8.10 35.73 -33.20
CA ASN A 108 -8.77 35.86 -34.50
C ASN A 108 -8.39 34.76 -35.52
N ASN A 109 -7.77 33.69 -35.06
CA ASN A 109 -7.26 32.61 -35.90
C ASN A 109 -8.26 31.45 -35.93
N GLU A 110 -8.62 31.01 -37.13
CA GLU A 110 -9.49 29.85 -37.30
C GLU A 110 -8.81 28.51 -36.98
N HIS A 111 -9.62 27.49 -36.74
CA HIS A 111 -9.14 26.14 -36.53
C HIS A 111 -8.54 25.56 -37.82
N ASN A 112 -7.25 25.22 -37.79
CA ASN A 112 -6.50 24.65 -38.91
C ASN A 112 -6.32 23.12 -38.83
N HIS A 113 -7.32 22.40 -38.34
CA HIS A 113 -7.30 20.94 -38.24
C HIS A 113 -8.64 20.37 -38.74
N THR A 114 -8.58 19.24 -39.45
CA THR A 114 -9.77 18.41 -39.68
C THR A 114 -10.08 17.67 -38.38
N ASP A 115 -11.36 17.54 -38.03
CA ASP A 115 -11.84 17.07 -36.71
C ASP A 115 -11.42 15.62 -36.44
N SER A 116 -10.15 15.44 -36.08
CA SER A 116 -9.43 14.17 -36.11
C SER A 116 -8.96 13.80 -34.71
N SER A 117 -9.93 13.39 -33.88
CA SER A 117 -9.80 12.25 -32.98
C SER A 117 -11.01 12.19 -32.06
N LYS A 118 -11.91 11.23 -32.29
CA LYS A 118 -12.85 10.78 -31.27
C LYS A 118 -12.02 10.33 -30.07
N ARG A 119 -12.12 11.03 -28.94
CA ARG A 119 -11.67 10.45 -27.66
C ARG A 119 -12.48 9.16 -27.49
N TYR A 120 -11.81 8.02 -27.34
CA TYR A 120 -12.47 6.78 -26.99
C TYR A 120 -13.01 6.93 -25.57
N PHE A 121 -14.24 7.44 -25.46
CA PHE A 121 -15.03 7.38 -24.26
C PHE A 121 -15.42 5.91 -24.07
N PHE A 122 -15.34 5.39 -22.84
CA PHE A 122 -15.88 4.08 -22.53
C PHE A 122 -17.35 4.03 -22.95
N SER A 123 -17.76 3.01 -23.71
CA SER A 123 -19.20 2.79 -23.92
C SER A 123 -19.86 2.46 -22.58
N GLU A 124 -21.15 2.75 -22.44
CA GLU A 124 -21.89 2.40 -21.22
C GLU A 124 -21.87 0.89 -20.96
N GLU A 125 -21.92 0.08 -22.02
CA GLU A 125 -21.72 -1.37 -21.94
C GLU A 125 -20.35 -1.75 -21.35
N MET A 126 -19.27 -1.09 -21.78
CA MET A 126 -17.93 -1.33 -21.23
C MET A 126 -17.85 -0.96 -19.75
N LYS A 127 -18.44 0.17 -19.34
CA LYS A 127 -18.48 0.62 -17.95
C LYS A 127 -19.20 -0.39 -17.07
N GLN A 128 -20.38 -0.85 -17.51
CA GLN A 128 -21.17 -1.84 -16.78
C GLN A 128 -20.40 -3.16 -16.61
N ASN A 129 -19.77 -3.65 -17.69
CA ASN A 129 -18.94 -4.86 -17.62
C ASN A 129 -17.77 -4.69 -16.62
N ILE A 130 -17.08 -3.55 -16.63
CA ILE A 130 -15.99 -3.31 -15.67
C ILE A 130 -16.53 -3.24 -14.24
N GLN A 131 -17.69 -2.62 -14.03
CA GLN A 131 -18.34 -2.52 -12.72
C GLN A 131 -18.68 -3.90 -12.16
N GLU A 132 -19.33 -4.76 -12.94
CA GLU A 132 -19.67 -6.13 -12.54
C GLU A 132 -18.42 -6.94 -12.16
N LEU A 133 -17.39 -6.89 -13.00
CA LEU A 133 -16.11 -7.58 -12.74
C LEU A 133 -15.38 -7.01 -11.51
N PHE A 134 -15.52 -5.72 -11.25
CA PHE A 134 -14.99 -5.06 -10.07
C PHE A 134 -15.73 -5.49 -8.79
N ASP A 135 -17.06 -5.62 -8.84
CA ASP A 135 -17.86 -6.08 -7.71
C ASP A 135 -17.61 -7.57 -7.39
N MET A 136 -17.24 -8.38 -8.39
CA MET A 136 -16.71 -9.74 -8.22
C MET A 136 -15.28 -9.80 -7.65
N ARG A 137 -14.67 -8.65 -7.32
CA ARG A 137 -13.31 -8.53 -6.75
C ARG A 137 -12.20 -9.12 -7.63
N LEU A 138 -12.36 -9.09 -8.95
CA LEU A 138 -11.33 -9.57 -9.89
C LEU A 138 -10.13 -8.60 -9.97
N LYS A 139 -8.94 -9.16 -10.22
CA LYS A 139 -7.71 -8.36 -10.39
C LYS A 139 -7.73 -7.61 -11.74
N PRO A 140 -7.13 -6.41 -11.85
CA PRO A 140 -7.15 -5.60 -13.07
C PRO A 140 -6.68 -6.34 -14.33
N LYS A 141 -5.66 -7.21 -14.20
CA LYS A 141 -5.18 -8.05 -15.30
C LYS A 141 -6.29 -8.97 -15.84
N LYS A 142 -7.05 -9.61 -14.95
CA LYS A 142 -8.12 -10.53 -15.35
C LYS A 142 -9.31 -9.77 -15.94
N ILE A 143 -9.61 -8.59 -15.41
CA ILE A 143 -10.62 -7.69 -15.97
C ILE A 143 -10.25 -7.32 -17.41
N TYR A 144 -8.98 -6.96 -17.65
CA TYR A 144 -8.49 -6.66 -18.99
C TYR A 144 -8.64 -7.87 -19.94
N GLU A 145 -8.21 -9.07 -19.52
CA GLU A 145 -8.33 -10.30 -20.34
C GLU A 145 -9.79 -10.57 -20.75
N VAL A 146 -10.74 -10.44 -19.82
CA VAL A 146 -12.17 -10.65 -20.09
C VAL A 146 -12.73 -9.60 -21.07
N LEU A 147 -12.25 -8.35 -21.00
CA LEU A 147 -12.68 -7.30 -21.93
C LEU A 147 -12.09 -7.48 -23.33
N GLU A 148 -10.87 -8.01 -23.41
CA GLU A 148 -10.20 -8.36 -24.67
C GLU A 148 -10.91 -9.54 -25.36
N GLU A 149 -11.31 -10.57 -24.61
CA GLU A 149 -12.15 -11.68 -25.09
C GLU A 149 -13.51 -11.20 -25.62
N LYS A 150 -14.07 -10.15 -25.03
CA LYS A 150 -15.31 -9.49 -25.48
C LYS A 150 -15.09 -8.52 -26.66
N ASN A 151 -13.90 -8.51 -27.29
CA ASN A 151 -13.54 -7.65 -28.42
C ASN A 151 -13.61 -6.13 -28.13
N PHE A 152 -13.50 -5.71 -26.88
CA PHE A 152 -13.41 -4.29 -26.55
C PHE A 152 -12.00 -3.74 -26.82
N LYS A 153 -11.90 -2.66 -27.60
CA LYS A 153 -10.63 -1.95 -27.83
C LYS A 153 -10.30 -1.04 -26.64
N ILE A 154 -9.57 -1.57 -25.67
CA ILE A 154 -9.20 -0.88 -24.43
C ILE A 154 -7.71 -1.09 -24.11
N THR A 155 -7.08 -0.09 -23.49
CA THR A 155 -5.72 -0.21 -22.96
C THR A 155 -5.73 -0.55 -21.47
N ARG A 156 -4.67 -1.22 -20.98
CA ARG A 156 -4.50 -1.52 -19.55
C ARG A 156 -4.59 -0.26 -18.66
N ASN A 157 -4.04 0.86 -19.13
CA ASN A 157 -4.09 2.13 -18.39
C ASN A 157 -5.51 2.68 -18.26
N GLN A 158 -6.35 2.53 -19.29
CA GLN A 158 -7.75 2.94 -19.22
C GLN A 158 -8.50 2.11 -18.16
N VAL A 159 -8.32 0.78 -18.16
CA VAL A 159 -8.90 -0.10 -17.12
C VAL A 159 -8.46 0.35 -15.74
N ASN A 160 -7.15 0.54 -15.52
CA ASN A 160 -6.63 0.95 -14.23
C ASN A 160 -7.18 2.31 -13.77
N ASN A 161 -7.24 3.30 -14.66
CA ASN A 161 -7.79 4.62 -14.34
C ASN A 161 -9.27 4.56 -13.97
N TYR A 162 -10.06 3.77 -14.71
CA TYR A 162 -11.49 3.61 -14.41
C TYR A 162 -11.70 2.83 -13.10
N LEU A 163 -10.92 1.79 -12.83
CA LEU A 163 -10.93 1.09 -11.55
C LEU A 163 -10.55 2.01 -10.38
N THR A 164 -9.58 2.91 -10.57
CA THR A 164 -9.24 3.93 -9.56
C THR A 164 -10.43 4.86 -9.29
N GLN A 165 -11.16 5.26 -10.31
CA GLN A 165 -12.39 6.05 -10.15
C GLN A 165 -13.47 5.28 -9.39
N LEU A 166 -13.71 4.01 -9.75
CA LEU A 166 -14.69 3.15 -9.06
C LEU A 166 -14.33 2.93 -7.59
N ARG A 167 -13.05 2.69 -7.29
CA ARG A 167 -12.56 2.61 -5.91
C ARG A 167 -12.81 3.91 -5.17
N LYS A 168 -12.53 5.06 -5.78
CA LYS A 168 -12.77 6.36 -5.16
C LYS A 168 -14.26 6.60 -4.88
N GLN A 169 -15.14 6.15 -5.77
CA GLN A 169 -16.58 6.26 -5.59
C GLN A 169 -17.11 5.32 -4.50
N LYS A 170 -16.58 4.09 -4.41
CA LYS A 170 -17.04 3.06 -3.47
C LYS A 170 -16.45 3.18 -2.08
N PHE A 171 -15.17 3.55 -1.99
CA PHE A 171 -14.38 3.53 -0.76
C PHE A 171 -13.90 4.93 -0.31
N GLY A 172 -14.19 5.97 -1.10
CA GLY A 172 -13.72 7.33 -0.82
C GLY A 172 -12.30 7.60 -1.31
N PRO A 173 -11.74 8.80 -1.01
CA PRO A 173 -10.37 9.14 -1.37
C PRO A 173 -9.36 8.18 -0.74
N SER A 174 -8.19 8.02 -1.38
CA SER A 174 -7.11 7.17 -0.86
C SER A 174 -6.37 7.77 0.34
N SER A 175 -6.60 9.06 0.60
CA SER A 175 -6.06 9.80 1.74
C SER A 175 -7.17 10.05 2.77
N LEU A 176 -6.84 9.85 4.04
CA LEU A 176 -7.70 10.11 5.19
C LEU A 176 -6.89 11.00 6.15
N SER A 177 -7.48 12.10 6.62
CA SER A 177 -6.85 12.90 7.68
C SER A 177 -6.89 12.15 9.02
N LEU A 178 -6.03 12.52 9.96
CA LEU A 178 -6.02 11.88 11.27
C LEU A 178 -7.33 12.12 12.05
N GLY A 179 -7.96 13.30 11.94
CA GLY A 179 -9.26 13.57 12.57
C GLY A 179 -10.41 12.75 11.98
N GLU A 180 -10.40 12.53 10.66
CA GLU A 180 -11.35 11.61 10.01
C GLU A 180 -11.09 10.16 10.42
N LEU A 181 -9.83 9.76 10.58
CA LEU A 181 -9.46 8.42 11.07
C LEU A 181 -9.95 8.20 12.50
N GLU A 182 -9.81 9.19 13.36
CA GLU A 182 -10.32 9.11 14.73
C GLU A 182 -11.84 9.00 14.77
N SER A 183 -12.53 9.86 14.03
CA SER A 183 -13.98 9.80 13.90
C SER A 183 -14.44 8.42 13.41
N TRP A 184 -13.75 7.86 12.42
CA TRP A 184 -14.03 6.52 11.91
C TRP A 184 -13.76 5.43 12.96
N CYS A 185 -12.65 5.54 13.71
CA CYS A 185 -12.32 4.59 14.76
C CYS A 185 -13.37 4.60 15.87
N GLN A 186 -13.80 5.79 16.31
CA GLN A 186 -14.86 5.98 17.29
C GLN A 186 -16.19 5.38 16.81
N GLU A 187 -16.59 5.65 15.57
CA GLU A 187 -17.81 5.10 14.98
C GLU A 187 -17.78 3.56 14.94
N LYS A 188 -16.64 3.00 14.54
CA LYS A 188 -16.45 1.54 14.40
C LYS A 188 -16.00 0.83 15.66
N HIS A 189 -15.91 1.50 16.81
CA HIS A 189 -15.46 0.89 18.06
C HIS A 189 -16.53 0.02 18.74
N THR A 190 -17.80 0.24 18.41
CA THR A 190 -18.91 -0.50 18.99
C THR A 190 -18.92 -1.95 18.48
N VAL A 191 -19.06 -2.90 19.40
CA VAL A 191 -19.14 -4.33 19.05
C VAL A 191 -20.40 -4.58 18.21
N PRO A 192 -20.27 -5.09 16.97
CA PRO A 192 -21.40 -5.28 16.07
C PRO A 192 -22.29 -6.43 16.55
N GLN A 193 -23.51 -6.52 16.05
CA GLN A 193 -24.39 -7.65 16.36
C GLN A 193 -23.92 -8.93 15.66
N SER A 194 -23.56 -8.83 14.38
CA SER A 194 -23.04 -9.94 13.59
C SER A 194 -21.66 -10.40 14.07
N ASP A 195 -21.44 -11.71 14.11
CA ASP A 195 -20.16 -12.29 14.54
C ASP A 195 -19.03 -12.10 13.52
N ASP A 196 -19.41 -11.86 12.26
CA ASP A 196 -18.50 -11.77 11.11
C ASP A 196 -18.22 -10.34 10.67
N GLU A 197 -18.89 -9.38 11.27
CA GLU A 197 -18.66 -7.97 11.03
C GLU A 197 -17.43 -7.50 11.81
N SER A 198 -16.51 -6.83 11.12
CA SER A 198 -15.29 -6.30 11.71
C SER A 198 -15.55 -4.98 12.43
N PHE A 199 -14.86 -4.75 13.53
CA PHE A 199 -14.92 -3.52 14.32
C PHE A 199 -13.53 -3.16 14.86
N VAL A 200 -13.40 -1.92 15.32
CA VAL A 200 -12.19 -1.40 15.96
C VAL A 200 -12.20 -1.84 17.41
N VAL A 201 -11.30 -2.76 17.75
CA VAL A 201 -11.19 -3.30 19.11
C VAL A 201 -10.59 -2.26 20.05
N SER A 202 -9.54 -1.56 19.59
CA SER A 202 -8.84 -0.49 20.31
C SER A 202 -8.17 0.45 19.32
N PHE A 203 -8.02 1.72 19.69
CA PHE A 203 -7.28 2.71 18.92
C PHE A 203 -6.67 3.77 19.85
N HIS A 204 -5.58 4.40 19.41
CA HIS A 204 -4.98 5.59 20.00
C HIS A 204 -4.49 6.48 18.86
N ILE A 205 -4.85 7.76 18.91
CA ILE A 205 -4.47 8.75 17.93
C ILE A 205 -4.02 9.98 18.70
N HIS A 206 -2.79 10.42 18.43
CA HIS A 206 -2.14 11.56 19.06
C HIS A 206 -1.86 12.60 17.97
N TYR A 207 -2.16 13.84 18.31
CA TYR A 207 -1.91 15.01 17.48
C TYR A 207 -0.96 15.92 18.23
N GLU A 208 -0.02 16.54 17.54
CA GLU A 208 0.64 17.75 18.04
C GLU A 208 -0.45 18.83 18.11
N ASP A 209 -0.86 19.21 19.32
CA ASP A 209 -1.59 20.47 19.50
C ASP A 209 -0.55 21.59 19.41
N ASP A 210 -0.81 22.61 18.59
CA ASP A 210 -0.03 23.87 18.53
C ASP A 210 -0.13 24.69 19.85
N SER A 211 -0.46 24.06 20.98
CA SER A 211 -0.49 24.73 22.28
C SER A 211 0.93 24.82 22.83
N ASP A 212 1.44 26.04 22.89
CA ASP A 212 2.69 26.50 23.51
C ASP A 212 2.78 26.19 25.03
N ASP A 213 2.61 24.93 25.44
CA ASP A 213 2.89 24.50 26.80
C ASP A 213 4.24 23.78 26.82
N ASP A 214 5.26 24.56 27.20
CA ASP A 214 6.66 24.17 27.46
C ASP A 214 6.79 23.16 28.63
N ASP A 215 6.16 21.99 28.55
CA ASP A 215 6.45 20.87 29.45
C ASP A 215 7.67 20.09 28.90
N GLU A 216 8.85 20.49 29.39
CA GLU A 216 10.20 20.04 29.00
C GLU A 216 10.51 18.53 29.22
N ASP A 217 9.53 17.69 29.58
CA ASP A 217 9.73 16.27 29.93
C ASP A 217 8.89 15.26 29.11
N VAL A 218 8.14 15.68 28.09
CA VAL A 218 7.49 14.75 27.14
C VAL A 218 8.37 14.62 25.91
N VAL A 219 8.95 13.44 25.72
CA VAL A 219 9.69 13.10 24.51
C VAL A 219 8.76 13.27 23.30
N ASP A 220 9.05 14.30 22.51
CA ASP A 220 8.40 14.62 21.23
C ASP A 220 8.32 13.37 20.36
N ASP A 221 7.11 12.81 20.26
CA ASP A 221 6.83 11.61 19.49
C ASP A 221 5.80 11.92 18.39
N GLY A 222 5.70 13.18 17.95
CA GLY A 222 4.89 13.66 16.85
C GLY A 222 3.47 13.12 16.66
N ASN A 223 2.90 13.38 15.48
CA ASN A 223 1.57 12.86 15.07
C ASN A 223 1.59 11.32 14.90
N LYS A 224 1.03 10.59 15.89
CA LYS A 224 1.01 9.12 15.91
C LYS A 224 -0.40 8.54 15.90
N PHE A 225 -0.54 7.37 15.29
CA PHE A 225 -1.77 6.61 15.39
C PHE A 225 -1.53 5.12 15.40
N ARG A 226 -2.46 4.41 16.01
CA ARG A 226 -2.52 2.96 16.04
C ARG A 226 -3.94 2.50 16.27
N PHE A 227 -4.34 1.44 15.58
CA PHE A 227 -5.63 0.80 15.82
C PHE A 227 -5.58 -0.69 15.48
N PHE A 228 -6.42 -1.45 16.16
CA PHE A 228 -6.55 -2.89 15.98
C PHE A 228 -7.98 -3.25 15.56
N LEU A 229 -8.10 -4.06 14.51
CA LEU A 229 -9.34 -4.51 13.91
C LEU A 229 -9.49 -6.02 14.08
N SER A 230 -10.69 -6.46 14.44
CA SER A 230 -11.08 -7.87 14.44
C SER A 230 -12.60 -8.03 14.31
N SER A 231 -13.10 -9.26 14.36
CA SER A 231 -14.52 -9.58 14.49
C SER A 231 -14.72 -10.55 15.66
N LYS A 232 -15.97 -10.75 16.11
CA LYS A 232 -16.22 -11.65 17.25
C LYS A 232 -15.75 -13.07 16.97
N ARG A 233 -16.06 -13.61 15.79
CA ARG A 233 -15.64 -14.96 15.40
C ARG A 233 -14.11 -15.11 15.40
N LEU A 234 -13.41 -14.08 14.93
CA LEU A 234 -11.95 -14.10 14.93
C LEU A 234 -11.36 -14.04 16.34
N LEU A 235 -11.91 -13.21 17.23
CA LEU A 235 -11.50 -13.16 18.64
C LEU A 235 -11.81 -14.47 19.39
N GLN A 236 -12.88 -15.18 19.03
CA GLN A 236 -13.15 -16.53 19.53
C GLN A 236 -12.07 -17.53 19.10
N ILE A 237 -11.58 -17.46 17.85
CA ILE A 237 -10.45 -18.29 17.41
C ILE A 237 -9.19 -17.96 18.22
N ALA A 238 -8.92 -16.67 18.47
CA ALA A 238 -7.79 -16.27 19.30
C ALA A 238 -7.89 -16.85 20.73
N SER A 239 -9.10 -16.89 21.32
CA SER A 239 -9.34 -17.37 22.69
C SER A 239 -8.92 -18.82 22.95
N ILE A 240 -8.98 -19.67 21.94
CA ILE A 240 -8.60 -21.09 22.03
C ILE A 240 -7.19 -21.37 21.52
N SER A 241 -6.47 -20.32 21.10
CA SER A 241 -5.15 -20.46 20.49
C SER A 241 -4.02 -20.32 21.51
N THR A 242 -3.03 -21.21 21.43
CA THR A 242 -1.80 -21.13 22.25
C THR A 242 -0.63 -20.51 21.49
N LYS A 243 -0.79 -20.23 20.19
CA LYS A 243 0.24 -19.69 19.31
C LYS A 243 -0.22 -18.35 18.75
N LEU A 244 0.60 -17.33 18.91
CA LEU A 244 0.40 -16.01 18.33
C LEU A 244 1.38 -15.85 17.17
N HIS A 245 0.87 -15.76 15.95
CA HIS A 245 1.63 -15.32 14.80
C HIS A 245 1.46 -13.81 14.63
N ALA A 246 2.54 -13.10 14.36
CA ALA A 246 2.53 -11.67 14.12
C ALA A 246 3.58 -11.32 13.06
N ASP A 247 3.14 -10.78 11.93
CA ASP A 247 4.05 -10.41 10.83
C ASP A 247 3.57 -9.14 10.12
N ALA A 248 4.48 -8.19 9.92
CA ALA A 248 4.17 -6.89 9.36
C ALA A 248 4.15 -6.95 7.83
N THR A 249 3.24 -6.21 7.23
CA THR A 249 3.15 -6.06 5.78
C THR A 249 2.84 -4.62 5.40
N TYR A 250 3.56 -4.12 4.40
CA TYR A 250 3.44 -2.75 3.90
C TYR A 250 2.54 -2.65 2.66
N LYS A 251 2.01 -3.79 2.17
CA LYS A 251 1.30 -3.88 0.88
C LYS A 251 -0.21 -3.68 0.99
N LEU A 252 -0.74 -3.47 2.19
CA LEU A 252 -2.18 -3.51 2.46
C LEU A 252 -2.84 -2.13 2.57
N ASN A 253 -2.07 -1.05 2.66
CA ASN A 253 -2.62 0.31 2.66
C ASN A 253 -1.93 1.19 1.61
N TRP A 254 -2.62 2.25 1.20
CA TRP A 254 -2.16 3.18 0.18
C TRP A 254 -1.05 4.11 0.66
N GLN A 255 -0.97 4.31 1.99
CA GLN A 255 -0.15 5.35 2.60
C GLN A 255 1.21 4.83 3.09
N GLY A 256 1.48 3.53 2.88
CA GLY A 256 2.75 2.89 3.21
C GLY A 256 2.96 2.63 4.70
N PHE A 257 1.93 2.74 5.54
CA PHE A 257 2.05 2.42 6.96
C PHE A 257 2.21 0.91 7.19
N PRO A 258 2.94 0.49 8.23
CA PRO A 258 2.94 -0.91 8.67
C PRO A 258 1.52 -1.44 8.92
N VAL A 259 1.23 -2.64 8.42
CA VAL A 259 0.04 -3.41 8.80
C VAL A 259 0.49 -4.72 9.42
N LEU A 260 0.29 -4.91 10.71
CA LEU A 260 0.59 -6.17 11.38
C LEU A 260 -0.59 -7.12 11.21
N VAL A 261 -0.34 -8.25 10.57
CA VAL A 261 -1.32 -9.35 10.51
C VAL A 261 -1.07 -10.26 11.69
N VAL A 262 -2.10 -10.46 12.52
CA VAL A 262 -2.04 -11.40 13.64
C VAL A 262 -2.97 -12.58 13.42
N GLY A 263 -2.53 -13.75 13.87
CA GLY A 263 -3.27 -14.99 13.65
C GLY A 263 -2.72 -16.16 14.44
N THR A 264 -3.24 -17.34 14.14
CA THR A 264 -2.74 -18.61 14.69
C THR A 264 -2.61 -19.67 13.59
N SER A 265 -2.00 -20.81 13.90
CA SER A 265 -1.97 -21.96 12.99
C SER A 265 -2.59 -23.18 13.65
N ASP A 266 -3.41 -23.91 12.89
CA ASP A 266 -4.04 -25.16 13.34
C ASP A 266 -3.09 -26.38 13.22
N CYS A 267 -3.59 -27.56 13.60
CA CYS A 267 -2.87 -28.83 13.47
C CYS A 267 -2.61 -29.22 12.00
N ASP A 268 -3.41 -28.73 11.06
CA ASP A 268 -3.24 -28.92 9.62
C ASP A 268 -2.24 -27.92 9.00
N ARG A 269 -1.60 -27.09 9.84
CA ARG A 269 -0.62 -26.06 9.46
C ARG A 269 -1.23 -24.95 8.58
N LYS A 270 -2.53 -24.73 8.68
CA LYS A 270 -3.19 -23.60 8.02
C LYS A 270 -3.16 -22.39 8.95
N PHE A 271 -2.80 -21.26 8.37
CA PHE A 271 -2.82 -19.98 9.05
C PHE A 271 -4.24 -19.41 9.07
N HIS A 272 -4.69 -19.04 10.25
CA HIS A 272 -5.98 -18.43 10.54
C HIS A 272 -5.75 -17.02 11.07
N PRO A 273 -5.87 -15.97 10.23
CA PRO A 273 -5.76 -14.60 10.70
C PRO A 273 -6.94 -14.30 11.62
N PHE A 274 -6.69 -13.61 12.73
CA PHE A 274 -7.74 -13.15 13.63
C PHE A 274 -7.71 -11.65 13.89
N GLY A 275 -6.76 -10.91 13.32
CA GLY A 275 -6.78 -9.46 13.46
C GLY A 275 -5.77 -8.76 12.57
N LEU A 276 -5.97 -7.46 12.45
CA LEU A 276 -5.09 -6.55 11.73
C LEU A 276 -4.84 -5.32 12.60
N ALA A 277 -3.59 -4.92 12.72
CA ALA A 277 -3.24 -3.63 13.30
C ALA A 277 -2.62 -2.72 12.24
N VAL A 278 -2.91 -1.43 12.32
CA VAL A 278 -2.22 -0.40 11.53
C VAL A 278 -1.68 0.62 12.51
N TYR A 279 -0.44 1.03 12.31
CA TYR A 279 0.29 1.86 13.26
C TYR A 279 1.42 2.63 12.56
N THR A 280 1.96 3.65 13.21
CA THR A 280 2.94 4.57 12.61
C THR A 280 4.39 4.09 12.63
N ASP A 281 4.81 3.33 13.66
CA ASP A 281 6.20 2.85 13.78
C ASP A 281 6.33 1.42 14.34
N GLU A 282 7.41 0.71 14.01
CA GLU A 282 7.62 -0.68 14.47
C GLU A 282 8.38 -0.75 15.81
N LYS A 283 7.98 0.06 16.80
CA LYS A 283 8.61 0.10 18.13
C LYS A 283 7.90 -0.79 19.14
N GLU A 284 8.60 -1.09 20.24
CA GLU A 284 8.11 -1.92 21.35
C GLU A 284 6.73 -1.47 21.91
N PRO A 285 6.48 -0.16 22.15
CA PRO A 285 5.19 0.31 22.66
C PRO A 285 4.01 0.01 21.73
N GLU A 286 4.26 -0.11 20.42
CA GLU A 286 3.21 -0.40 19.44
C GLU A 286 2.82 -1.87 19.49
N PHE A 287 3.79 -2.77 19.64
CA PHE A 287 3.50 -4.18 19.83
C PHE A 287 2.80 -4.43 21.18
N GLU A 288 3.19 -3.73 22.25
CA GLU A 288 2.49 -3.79 23.54
C GLU A 288 1.02 -3.36 23.41
N PHE A 289 0.76 -2.25 22.70
CA PHE A 289 -0.60 -1.81 22.43
C PHE A 289 -1.39 -2.89 21.68
N ILE A 290 -0.80 -3.53 20.66
CA ILE A 290 -1.49 -4.58 19.89
C ILE A 290 -1.77 -5.80 20.76
N PHE A 291 -0.81 -6.28 21.55
CA PHE A 291 -0.99 -7.42 22.44
C PHE A 291 -2.07 -7.15 23.49
N LYS A 292 -2.07 -5.95 24.08
CA LYS A 292 -3.13 -5.50 24.97
C LYS A 292 -4.47 -5.49 24.27
N SER A 293 -4.54 -4.93 23.06
CA SER A 293 -5.78 -4.86 22.27
C SER A 293 -6.36 -6.23 21.95
N ILE A 294 -5.52 -7.22 21.63
CA ILE A 294 -5.95 -8.61 21.42
C ILE A 294 -6.51 -9.17 22.73
N SER A 295 -5.79 -9.03 23.84
CA SER A 295 -6.20 -9.56 25.14
C SER A 295 -7.52 -8.96 25.61
N ASP A 296 -7.65 -7.63 25.56
CA ASP A 296 -8.85 -6.90 25.91
C ASP A 296 -10.02 -7.30 25.01
N GLY A 297 -9.79 -7.44 23.69
CA GLY A 297 -10.79 -7.88 22.73
C GLY A 297 -11.28 -9.30 23.00
N VAL A 298 -10.37 -10.25 23.22
CA VAL A 298 -10.71 -11.65 23.54
C VAL A 298 -11.51 -11.72 24.83
N ASN A 299 -11.07 -11.04 25.89
CA ASN A 299 -11.77 -11.00 27.16
C ASN A 299 -13.17 -10.35 27.02
N ARG A 300 -13.28 -9.26 26.27
CA ARG A 300 -14.56 -8.57 26.02
C ARG A 300 -15.57 -9.45 25.28
N ILE A 301 -15.13 -10.30 24.35
CA ILE A 301 -16.02 -11.15 23.54
C ILE A 301 -16.30 -12.50 24.19
N THR A 302 -15.32 -13.10 24.86
CA THR A 302 -15.40 -14.50 25.33
C THR A 302 -15.38 -14.65 26.85
N GLY A 303 -15.03 -13.59 27.60
CA GLY A 303 -14.78 -13.64 29.04
C GLY A 303 -13.53 -14.44 29.43
N SER A 304 -12.72 -14.87 28.46
CA SER A 304 -11.51 -15.66 28.68
C SER A 304 -10.27 -14.78 28.57
N ALA A 305 -9.24 -15.10 29.35
CA ALA A 305 -7.93 -14.49 29.19
C ALA A 305 -7.23 -15.04 27.94
N PHE A 306 -6.60 -14.17 27.16
CA PHE A 306 -5.74 -14.58 26.05
C PHE A 306 -4.29 -14.71 26.54
N THR A 307 -3.76 -15.94 26.57
CA THR A 307 -2.41 -16.22 27.07
C THR A 307 -1.64 -17.11 26.09
N PRO A 308 -1.12 -16.56 24.97
CA PRO A 308 -0.31 -17.31 24.03
C PRO A 308 0.96 -17.83 24.72
N GLU A 309 1.36 -19.06 24.40
CA GLU A 309 2.58 -19.70 24.90
C GLU A 309 3.78 -19.40 24.00
N VAL A 310 3.53 -19.19 22.71
CA VAL A 310 4.57 -19.02 21.69
C VAL A 310 4.24 -17.86 20.77
N LEU A 311 5.20 -16.97 20.57
CA LEU A 311 5.18 -15.96 19.51
C LEU A 311 5.87 -16.49 18.26
N ILE A 312 5.27 -16.30 17.09
CA ILE A 312 5.84 -16.61 15.78
C ILE A 312 5.92 -15.32 14.97
N ALA A 313 7.12 -14.78 14.79
CA ALA A 313 7.36 -13.47 14.19
C ALA A 313 8.64 -13.43 13.34
N ASP A 314 8.96 -12.28 12.76
CA ASP A 314 10.18 -12.02 11.98
C ASP A 314 11.47 -11.88 12.82
N GLY A 315 11.33 -11.97 14.15
CA GLY A 315 12.40 -11.96 15.16
C GLY A 315 13.05 -10.61 15.39
N SER A 316 12.34 -9.53 15.05
CA SER A 316 12.69 -8.21 15.54
C SER A 316 12.76 -8.18 17.08
N GLY A 317 13.70 -7.41 17.64
CA GLY A 317 13.86 -7.26 19.09
C GLY A 317 12.66 -6.58 19.74
N ALA A 318 12.05 -5.61 19.05
CA ALA A 318 10.92 -4.84 19.56
C ALA A 318 9.69 -5.72 19.87
N ILE A 319 9.28 -6.59 18.93
CA ILE A 319 8.12 -7.47 19.16
C ILE A 319 8.42 -8.53 20.23
N ARG A 320 9.66 -9.00 20.31
CA ARG A 320 10.11 -9.95 21.34
C ARG A 320 10.02 -9.34 22.73
N ASN A 321 10.58 -8.14 22.91
CA ASN A 321 10.55 -7.45 24.20
C ASN A 321 9.12 -7.16 24.65
N ALA A 322 8.28 -6.65 23.73
CA ALA A 322 6.87 -6.40 24.01
C ALA A 322 6.13 -7.68 24.43
N PHE A 323 6.42 -8.82 23.79
CA PHE A 323 5.79 -10.10 24.11
C PHE A 323 6.21 -10.61 25.49
N GLN A 324 7.51 -10.52 25.79
CA GLN A 324 8.06 -10.86 27.09
C GLN A 324 7.49 -9.97 28.19
N LYS A 325 7.44 -8.66 27.98
CA LYS A 325 6.94 -7.69 28.94
C LYS A 325 5.44 -7.84 29.20
N PHE A 326 4.63 -8.05 28.15
CA PHE A 326 3.16 -8.11 28.29
C PHE A 326 2.64 -9.48 28.74
N PHE A 327 3.11 -10.57 28.13
CA PHE A 327 2.63 -11.92 28.44
C PHE A 327 3.48 -12.68 29.46
N ASN A 328 4.66 -12.16 29.84
CA ASN A 328 5.64 -12.84 30.66
C ASN A 328 6.03 -14.22 30.07
N LYS A 329 6.37 -14.21 28.77
CA LYS A 329 6.74 -15.39 27.98
C LYS A 329 7.99 -15.12 27.15
N ASP A 330 8.89 -16.10 27.09
CA ASP A 330 10.17 -15.96 26.38
C ASP A 330 10.25 -16.73 25.07
N LYS A 331 9.27 -17.62 24.82
CA LYS A 331 9.30 -18.53 23.68
C LYS A 331 8.86 -17.82 22.41
N MET A 332 9.84 -17.41 21.62
CA MET A 332 9.65 -16.88 20.27
C MET A 332 10.28 -17.83 19.24
N VAL A 333 9.55 -18.09 18.16
CA VAL A 333 9.98 -18.91 17.04
C VAL A 333 9.99 -18.06 15.78
N MET A 334 11.00 -18.24 14.94
CA MET A 334 11.08 -17.55 13.66
C MET A 334 9.94 -17.99 12.72
N CYS A 335 9.28 -17.02 12.09
CA CYS A 335 8.27 -17.28 11.08
C CYS A 335 8.85 -18.09 9.90
N TRP A 336 8.15 -19.16 9.51
CA TRP A 336 8.60 -20.08 8.46
C TRP A 336 8.90 -19.40 7.13
N SER A 337 8.08 -18.42 6.73
CA SER A 337 8.30 -17.67 5.49
C SER A 337 9.63 -16.91 5.51
N HIS A 338 10.03 -16.38 6.67
CA HIS A 338 11.29 -15.70 6.89
C HIS A 338 12.47 -16.67 6.90
N ILE A 339 12.36 -17.81 7.60
CA ILE A 339 13.36 -18.89 7.55
C ILE A 339 13.65 -19.26 6.10
N ARG A 340 12.59 -19.59 5.34
CA ARG A 340 12.72 -20.03 3.96
C ARG A 340 13.39 -18.99 3.07
N ARG A 341 12.99 -17.71 3.16
CA ARG A 341 13.60 -16.62 2.39
C ARG A 341 15.07 -16.43 2.74
N ASN A 342 15.43 -16.49 4.03
CA ASN A 342 16.80 -16.32 4.48
C ASN A 342 17.70 -17.47 4.01
N VAL A 343 17.21 -18.70 4.12
CA VAL A 343 17.89 -19.89 3.58
C VAL A 343 18.05 -19.79 2.06
N GLU A 344 16.99 -19.46 1.32
CA GLU A 344 17.06 -19.29 -0.15
C GLU A 344 18.07 -18.21 -0.56
N LYS A 345 18.12 -17.08 0.16
CA LYS A 345 19.13 -16.02 -0.07
C LYS A 345 20.55 -16.54 0.18
N LYS A 346 20.77 -17.28 1.27
CA LYS A 346 22.09 -17.85 1.58
C LYS A 346 22.52 -18.86 0.52
N LEU A 347 21.64 -19.79 0.12
CA LEU A 347 21.92 -20.77 -0.93
C LEU A 347 22.31 -20.09 -2.26
N LYS A 348 21.60 -19.03 -2.65
CA LYS A 348 21.94 -18.20 -3.82
C LYS A 348 23.31 -17.52 -3.68
N SER A 349 23.62 -16.96 -2.51
CA SER A 349 24.90 -16.28 -2.25
C SER A 349 26.10 -17.23 -2.39
N LEU A 350 25.91 -18.50 -2.01
CA LEU A 350 26.91 -19.56 -2.12
C LEU A 350 26.98 -20.18 -3.53
N LYS A 351 26.15 -19.69 -4.48
CA LYS A 351 26.08 -20.17 -5.87
C LYS A 351 25.85 -21.68 -5.98
N ILE A 352 25.06 -22.25 -5.05
CA ILE A 352 24.71 -23.66 -5.06
C ILE A 352 23.81 -23.93 -6.28
N ASP A 353 24.03 -25.08 -6.92
CA ASP A 353 23.24 -25.50 -8.09
C ASP A 353 21.72 -25.53 -7.79
N SER A 354 20.92 -25.24 -8.81
CA SER A 354 19.46 -25.14 -8.69
C SER A 354 18.81 -26.47 -8.27
N LYS A 355 19.34 -27.61 -8.73
CA LYS A 355 18.81 -28.93 -8.34
C LYS A 355 19.05 -29.18 -6.86
N LYS A 356 20.30 -29.00 -6.41
CA LYS A 356 20.67 -29.14 -4.99
C LYS A 356 19.92 -28.17 -4.08
N THR A 357 19.74 -26.93 -4.52
CA THR A 357 18.95 -25.92 -3.79
C THR A 357 17.54 -26.44 -3.50
N LYS A 358 16.88 -27.05 -4.48
CA LYS A 358 15.53 -27.63 -4.28
C LYS A 358 15.55 -28.83 -3.33
N GLU A 359 16.55 -29.69 -3.43
CA GLU A 359 16.71 -30.85 -2.53
C GLU A 359 16.94 -30.39 -1.07
N ILE A 360 17.84 -29.44 -0.84
CA ILE A 360 18.09 -28.84 0.48
C ILE A 360 16.80 -28.23 1.06
N LEU A 361 16.06 -27.45 0.27
CA LEU A 361 14.82 -26.82 0.74
C LEU A 361 13.73 -27.85 1.07
N ASN A 362 13.65 -28.95 0.32
CA ASN A 362 12.72 -30.05 0.62
C ASN A 362 13.11 -30.78 1.90
N ASP A 363 14.40 -31.03 2.14
CA ASP A 363 14.88 -31.63 3.38
C ASP A 363 14.57 -30.72 4.58
N ILE A 364 14.80 -29.40 4.46
CA ILE A 364 14.45 -28.43 5.50
C ILE A 364 12.94 -28.38 5.75
N ALA A 365 12.12 -28.45 4.69
CA ALA A 365 10.67 -28.56 4.83
C ALA A 365 10.27 -29.85 5.57
N THR A 366 11.01 -30.94 5.36
CA THR A 366 10.78 -32.21 6.07
C THR A 366 11.17 -32.10 7.55
N LEU A 367 12.27 -31.40 7.87
CA LEU A 367 12.66 -31.13 9.27
C LEU A 367 11.53 -30.40 10.03
N GLN A 368 10.86 -29.45 9.39
CA GLN A 368 9.73 -28.72 9.98
C GLN A 368 8.57 -29.65 10.40
N LEU A 369 8.43 -30.82 9.77
CA LEU A 369 7.34 -31.76 10.00
C LEU A 369 7.63 -32.76 11.13
N CYS A 370 8.78 -32.66 11.80
CA CYS A 370 9.12 -33.57 12.89
C CYS A 370 8.10 -33.44 14.03
N GLU A 371 7.59 -34.59 14.47
CA GLU A 371 6.52 -34.68 15.49
C GLU A 371 7.03 -34.51 16.93
N SER A 372 8.35 -34.60 17.13
CA SER A 372 8.98 -34.42 18.43
C SER A 372 10.37 -33.80 18.32
N ASP A 373 10.81 -33.20 19.42
CA ASP A 373 12.14 -32.63 19.55
C ASP A 373 13.25 -33.67 19.33
N THR A 374 13.06 -34.91 19.80
CA THR A 374 14.02 -36.00 19.58
C THR A 374 14.13 -36.38 18.11
N VAL A 375 12.99 -36.51 17.42
CA VAL A 375 12.97 -36.79 15.97
C VAL A 375 13.60 -35.64 15.20
N PHE A 376 13.29 -34.39 15.58
CA PHE A 376 13.89 -33.19 15.00
C PHE A 376 15.42 -33.20 15.13
N ARG A 377 15.96 -33.38 16.35
CA ARG A 377 17.41 -33.42 16.59
C ARG A 377 18.11 -34.51 15.77
N ASN A 378 17.51 -35.71 15.72
CA ASN A 378 18.06 -36.82 14.94
C ASN A 378 18.04 -36.52 13.43
N ALA A 379 16.92 -36.00 12.93
CA ALA A 379 16.78 -35.63 11.52
C ALA A 379 17.74 -34.49 11.15
N SER A 380 17.91 -33.48 12.01
CA SER A 380 18.90 -32.41 11.84
C SER A 380 20.33 -32.95 11.79
N SER A 381 20.69 -33.91 12.65
CA SER A 381 22.02 -34.55 12.60
C SER A 381 22.25 -35.28 11.28
N LEU A 382 21.23 -35.98 10.76
CA LEU A 382 21.30 -36.65 9.45
C LEU A 382 21.41 -35.64 8.30
N PHE A 383 20.62 -34.57 8.34
CA PHE A 383 20.67 -33.46 7.38
C PHE A 383 22.08 -32.85 7.29
N LEU A 384 22.67 -32.50 8.45
CA LEU A 384 24.02 -31.96 8.51
C LEU A 384 25.05 -32.97 7.95
N LYS A 385 24.97 -34.25 8.33
CA LYS A 385 25.87 -35.29 7.80
C LYS A 385 25.78 -35.48 6.29
N GLN A 386 24.58 -35.37 5.73
CA GLN A 386 24.34 -35.51 4.29
C GLN A 386 24.97 -34.34 3.53
N TRP A 387 24.61 -33.11 3.90
CA TRP A 387 24.98 -31.92 3.13
C TRP A 387 26.39 -31.42 3.43
N ASN A 388 26.98 -31.75 4.59
CA ASN A 388 28.36 -31.35 4.91
C ASN A 388 29.41 -31.96 3.96
N LYS A 389 29.07 -33.06 3.27
CA LYS A 389 29.97 -33.69 2.27
C LYS A 389 30.15 -32.84 1.02
N THR A 390 29.13 -32.07 0.64
CA THR A 390 29.10 -31.31 -0.62
C THR A 390 28.98 -29.81 -0.43
N GLU A 391 28.28 -29.37 0.61
CA GLU A 391 27.89 -27.98 0.87
C GLU A 391 28.26 -27.57 2.32
N LYS A 392 29.52 -27.81 2.70
CA LYS A 392 30.02 -27.59 4.07
C LYS A 392 29.75 -26.19 4.62
N GLU A 393 30.03 -25.15 3.82
CA GLU A 393 29.82 -23.75 4.22
C GLU A 393 28.34 -23.45 4.51
N PHE A 394 27.42 -24.07 3.76
CA PHE A 394 25.99 -23.93 4.03
C PHE A 394 25.59 -24.65 5.32
N THR A 395 26.10 -25.87 5.55
CA THR A 395 25.76 -26.62 6.77
C THR A 395 26.26 -25.94 8.04
N GLU A 396 27.47 -25.34 8.01
CA GLU A 396 28.01 -24.56 9.13
C GLU A 396 27.12 -23.34 9.42
N TYR A 397 26.70 -22.62 8.37
CA TYR A 397 25.73 -21.54 8.51
C TYR A 397 24.41 -22.04 9.12
N PHE A 398 23.86 -23.13 8.59
CA PHE A 398 22.54 -23.61 8.98
C PHE A 398 22.51 -24.10 10.43
N GLU A 399 23.57 -24.79 10.85
CA GLU A 399 23.75 -25.24 12.23
C GLU A 399 23.81 -24.06 13.20
N ASN A 400 24.67 -23.08 12.92
CA ASN A 400 24.88 -21.92 13.79
C ASN A 400 23.62 -21.05 13.93
N GLU A 401 22.93 -20.76 12.83
CA GLU A 401 21.80 -19.81 12.83
C GLU A 401 20.47 -20.45 13.24
N TRP A 402 20.23 -21.71 12.87
CA TRP A 402 18.90 -22.32 12.97
C TRP A 402 18.80 -23.51 13.93
N LEU A 403 19.93 -24.16 14.27
CA LEU A 403 19.92 -25.37 15.11
C LEU A 403 20.56 -25.15 16.49
N THR A 404 21.52 -24.24 16.61
CA THR A 404 22.30 -24.01 17.85
C THR A 404 21.45 -23.37 18.97
N VAL A 405 20.29 -22.81 18.63
CA VAL A 405 19.31 -22.25 19.59
C VAL A 405 18.50 -23.34 20.33
N LEU A 406 18.63 -24.62 19.96
CA LEU A 406 17.89 -25.74 20.57
C LEU A 406 18.59 -26.38 21.78
N GLY A 407 19.69 -25.78 22.25
CA GLY A 407 20.62 -26.36 23.22
C GLY A 407 20.76 -25.65 24.57
N SER A 408 19.93 -24.65 24.90
CA SER A 408 19.98 -23.95 26.20
C SER A 408 18.62 -23.86 26.88
#